data_AF-A0A3D3G542-F1
#
_entry.id   AF-A0A3D3G542-F1
#
_cell.length_a   1.000
_cell.length_b   1.000
_cell.length_c   1.000
_cell.angle_alpha   90.00
_cell.angle_beta   90.00
_cell.angle_gamma   90.00
#
_symmetry.space_group_name_H-M   'P 1'
#
loop_
_entity.id
_entity.type
_entity.pdbx_description
1 polymer ?
#
loop_
_entity_poly.entity_id
_entity_poly.type
_entity_poly.pdbx_seq_one_letter_code
_entity_poly.pdbx_strand_id
1 'polypeptide(L)' 'MANSSVYYTRTAQILHWVMAFIFLTAWLIGFYSGNFLTYEINGSFKGDIITLHKNIATILIFLLVIRILWRYTHPVP' A
#
# COMPACT_ATOMS: atom_id res chain seq x y z
N MET A 1 -11.87 19.95 32.56
CA MET A 1 -11.44 18.71 31.89
C MET A 1 -10.73 19.10 30.61
N ALA A 2 -9.40 18.99 30.56
CA ALA A 2 -8.65 19.30 29.34
C ALA A 2 -8.85 18.13 28.36
N ASN A 3 -9.55 18.35 27.26
CA ASN A 3 -9.62 17.40 26.14
C ASN A 3 -8.24 17.34 25.48
N SER A 4 -7.34 16.52 26.01
CA SER A 4 -6.09 16.16 25.33
C SER A 4 -6.44 15.16 24.22
N SER A 5 -6.91 15.70 23.10
CA SER A 5 -7.05 14.96 21.86
C SER A 5 -5.69 14.37 21.50
N VAL A 6 -5.55 13.05 21.67
CA VAL A 6 -4.37 12.28 21.30
C VAL A 6 -4.25 12.34 19.77
N TYR A 7 -3.55 13.35 19.26
CA TYR A 7 -3.32 13.48 17.83
C TYR A 7 -2.13 12.62 17.43
N TYR A 8 -2.34 11.78 16.40
CA TYR A 8 -1.23 11.12 15.72
C TYR A 8 -0.24 12.15 15.19
N THR A 9 1.06 11.87 15.28
CA THR A 9 2.09 12.74 14.72
C THR A 9 1.85 12.95 13.21
N ARG A 10 2.16 14.15 12.69
CA ARG A 10 1.99 14.44 11.25
C ARG A 10 2.71 13.42 10.37
N THR A 11 3.87 12.95 10.80
CA THR A 11 4.64 11.89 10.13
C THR A 11 3.86 10.58 10.02
N ALA A 12 3.20 10.14 11.10
CA ALA A 12 2.39 8.93 11.10
C ALA A 12 1.17 9.03 10.17
N GLN A 13 0.55 10.21 10.09
CA GLN A 13 -0.57 10.48 9.19
C GLN A 13 -0.13 10.44 7.72
N ILE A 14 0.98 11.11 7.38
CA ILE A 14 1.52 11.10 6.01
C ILE A 14 1.89 9.67 5.59
N LEU A 15 2.62 8.93 6.43
CA LEU A 15 2.96 7.53 6.15
C LEU A 15 1.71 6.66 5.94
N HIS A 16 0.62 6.93 6.66
CA HIS A 16 -0.65 6.22 6.44
C HIS A 16 -1.27 6.51 5.10
N TRP A 17 -1.42 7.77 4.72
CA TRP A 17 -2.05 8.13 3.45
C TRP A 17 -1.22 7.70 2.25
N VAL A 18 0.12 7.76 2.35
CA VAL A 18 1.02 7.24 1.31
C VAL A 18 0.80 5.74 1.11
N MET A 19 0.77 4.95 2.19
CA MET A 19 0.48 3.51 2.07
C MET A 19 -0.92 3.24 1.52
N ALA A 20 -1.93 4.00 1.94
CA ALA A 20 -3.30 3.85 1.44
C ALA A 20 -3.37 4.09 -0.07
N PHE A 21 -2.67 5.10 -0.57
CA PHE A 21 -2.58 5.41 -2.00
C PHE A 21 -1.86 4.30 -2.79
N ILE A 22 -0.73 3.79 -2.28
CA ILE A 22 0.00 2.68 -2.90
C ILE A 22 -0.85 1.41 -2.93
N PHE A 23 -1.54 1.10 -1.83
CA PHE A 23 -2.45 -0.04 -1.74
C PHE A 23 -3.57 0.04 -2.77
N LEU A 24 -4.24 1.19 -2.86
CA LEU A 24 -5.32 1.40 -3.82
C LEU A 24 -4.82 1.24 -5.27
N THR A 25 -3.65 1.81 -5.58
CA THR A 25 -3.03 1.70 -6.91
C THR A 25 -2.69 0.25 -7.24
N ALA A 26 -2.02 -0.48 -6.33
CA ALA A 26 -1.68 -1.88 -6.53
C ALA A 26 -2.94 -2.73 -6.72
N TRP A 27 -3.98 -2.49 -5.90
CA TRP A 27 -5.24 -3.19 -5.99
C TRP A 27 -5.94 -2.97 -7.34
N LEU A 28 -6.04 -1.73 -7.83
CA LEU A 28 -6.64 -1.44 -9.13
C LEU A 28 -5.92 -2.16 -10.27
N ILE A 29 -4.59 -2.18 -10.26
CA ILE A 29 -3.78 -2.88 -11.29
C ILE A 29 -4.02 -4.39 -11.23
N GLY A 30 -4.02 -4.98 -10.03
CA GLY A 30 -4.28 -6.41 -9.83
C GLY A 30 -5.70 -6.80 -10.24
N PHE A 31 -6.68 -5.98 -9.87
CA PHE A 31 -8.08 -6.15 -10.24
C PHE A 31 -8.27 -6.08 -11.76
N TYR A 32 -7.66 -5.09 -12.41
CA TYR A 32 -7.72 -4.93 -13.86
C TYR A 32 -7.14 -6.16 -14.59
N SER A 33 -5.93 -6.58 -14.20
CA SER A 33 -5.27 -7.74 -14.81
C SER A 33 -6.01 -9.07 -14.56
N GLY A 34 -6.61 -9.22 -13.37
CA GLY A 34 -7.35 -10.42 -13.01
C GLY A 34 -8.69 -10.56 -13.72
N ASN A 35 -9.42 -9.44 -13.91
CA ASN A 35 -10.81 -9.49 -14.41
C ASN A 35 -10.93 -9.18 -15.91
N PHE A 36 -10.03 -8.36 -16.48
CA PHE A 36 -10.16 -7.88 -17.86
C PHE A 36 -9.10 -8.44 -18.81
N LEU A 37 -7.99 -8.98 -18.30
CA LEU A 37 -6.93 -9.56 -19.13
C LEU A 37 -6.95 -11.09 -19.06
N THR A 38 -6.85 -11.74 -20.22
CA THR A 38 -6.65 -13.18 -20.39
C THR A 38 -5.33 -13.46 -21.06
N TYR A 39 -4.72 -14.61 -20.74
CA TYR A 39 -3.43 -14.99 -21.32
C TYR A 39 -3.52 -15.33 -22.82
N GLU A 40 -4.69 -15.77 -23.29
CA GLU A 40 -4.92 -16.13 -24.70
C GLU A 40 -4.92 -14.92 -25.63
N ILE A 41 -5.49 -13.79 -25.19
CA ILE A 41 -5.63 -12.58 -26.01
C ILE A 41 -4.51 -11.57 -25.70
N ASN A 42 -4.14 -11.44 -24.42
CA ASN A 42 -3.28 -10.36 -23.92
C ASN A 42 -2.04 -10.90 -23.19
N GLY A 43 -1.55 -12.09 -23.51
CA GLY A 43 -0.54 -12.83 -22.73
C GLY A 43 0.65 -12.02 -22.24
N SER A 44 1.41 -11.39 -23.15
CA SER A 44 2.59 -10.57 -22.79
C SER A 44 2.20 -9.39 -21.91
N PHE A 45 1.19 -8.62 -22.34
CA PHE A 45 0.73 -7.43 -21.62
C PHE A 45 0.21 -7.78 -20.22
N LYS A 46 -0.54 -8.88 -20.07
CA LYS A 46 -0.99 -9.39 -18.77
C LYS A 46 0.18 -9.72 -17.86
N GLY A 47 1.23 -10.33 -18.40
CA GLY A 47 2.48 -10.62 -17.68
C GLY A 47 3.17 -9.35 -17.17
N ASP A 48 3.28 -8.33 -18.02
CA ASP A 48 3.89 -7.04 -17.67
C ASP A 48 3.09 -6.32 -16.58
N ILE A 49 1.76 -6.31 -16.68
CA ILE A 49 0.88 -5.68 -15.68
C ILE A 49 0.94 -6.43 -14.33
N ILE A 50 1.01 -7.76 -14.33
CA ILE A 50 1.20 -8.54 -13.09
C ILE A 50 2.57 -8.25 -12.47
N THR A 51 3.61 -8.11 -13.30
CA THR A 51 4.95 -7.76 -12.83
C THR A 51 4.97 -6.36 -12.21
N LEU A 52 4.32 -5.39 -12.86
CA LEU A 52 4.12 -4.05 -12.32
C LEU A 52 3.38 -4.07 -10.97
N HIS A 53 2.29 -4.85 -10.87
CA HIS A 53 1.55 -5.04 -9.61
C HIS A 53 2.47 -5.55 -8.50
N LYS A 54 3.28 -6.59 -8.77
CA LYS A 54 4.23 -7.15 -7.79
C LYS A 54 5.26 -6.13 -7.33
N ASN A 55 5.81 -5.33 -8.26
CA ASN A 55 6.81 -4.32 -7.93
C ASN A 55 6.24 -3.25 -6.99
N ILE A 56 5.02 -2.76 -7.27
CA ILE A 56 4.35 -1.77 -6.42
C ILE A 56 3.92 -2.39 -5.08
N ALA A 57 3.37 -3.60 -5.09
CA ALA A 57 2.96 -4.32 -3.89
C ALA A 57 4.14 -4.62 -2.95
N THR A 58 5.33 -4.90 -3.51
CA THR A 58 6.54 -5.13 -2.72
C THR A 58 6.94 -3.88 -1.93
N ILE A 59 6.86 -2.69 -2.52
CA ILE A 59 7.10 -1.42 -1.82
C ILE A 59 6.14 -1.27 -0.63
N LEU A 60 4.86 -1.62 -0.82
CA LEU A 60 3.86 -1.56 0.26
C LEU A 60 4.21 -2.50 1.42
N ILE A 61 4.69 -3.72 1.14
CA ILE A 61 5.12 -4.67 2.17
C ILE A 61 6.27 -4.09 3.00
N PHE A 62 7.29 -3.50 2.35
CA PHE A 62 8.38 -2.84 3.06
C PHE A 62 7.89 -1.68 3.94
N LEU A 63 7.00 -0.83 3.43
CA LEU A 63 6.42 0.27 4.21
C LEU A 63 5.58 -0.23 5.40
N LEU A 64 4.86 -1.34 5.24
CA LEU A 64 4.11 -1.98 6.32
C LEU A 64 5.05 -2.47 7.43
N VAL A 65 6.17 -3.11 7.08
CA VAL A 65 7.18 -3.54 8.06
C VAL A 65 7.76 -2.32 8.81
N ILE A 66 8.16 -1.28 8.08
CA ILE A 66 8.65 -0.03 8.68
C ILE A 66 7.61 0.56 9.63
N ARG A 67 6.34 0.55 9.25
CA ARG A 67 5.25 1.06 10.10
C ARG A 67 5.06 0.24 11.36
N ILE A 68 5.16 -1.08 11.27
CA ILE A 68 5.07 -1.98 12.43
C ILE A 68 6.24 -1.68 13.38
N LEU A 69 7.47 -1.57 12.86
CA LEU A 69 8.66 -1.19 13.64
C LEU A 69 8.52 0.21 14.26
N TRP A 70 7.96 1.17 13.52
CA TRP A 70 7.67 2.51 14.03
C TRP A 70 6.71 2.45 15.21
N ARG A 71 5.66 1.64 15.13
CA ARG A 71 4.70 1.44 16.23
C ARG A 71 5.35 0.84 17.48
N TYR A 72 6.32 -0.05 17.31
CA TYR A 72 7.06 -0.61 18.46
C TYR A 72 8.03 0.39 19.09
N THR A 73 8.62 1.29 18.32
CA THR A 73 9.56 2.32 18.81
C THR A 73 8.89 3.59 19.32
N HIS A 74 7.69 3.89 18.83
CA HIS A 74 6.88 5.03 19.24
C HIS A 74 5.54 4.52 19.77
N PRO A 75 5.46 4.20 21.07
CA PRO A 75 4.20 3.87 21.72
C PRO A 75 3.20 5.00 21.46
N VAL A 76 1.97 4.62 21.14
CA VAL A 76 0.84 5.54 21.12
C VAL A 76 0.70 6.15 22.53
N PRO A 77 0.39 7.46 22.66
CA PRO A 77 -0.02 8.02 23.95
C PRO A 77 -1.24 7.31 24.52
#